data_AF-A0A8T5BKS6-F1
#
_entry.id   AF-A0A8T5BKS6-F1
#
_cell.length_a   1.000
_cell.length_b   1.000
_cell.length_c   1.000
_cell.angle_alpha   90.00
_cell.angle_beta   90.00
_cell.angle_gamma   90.00
#
_symmetry.space_group_name_H-M   'P 1'
#
loop_
_entity.id
_entity.type
_entity.pdbx_description
1 polymer ?
#
loop_
_entity_poly.entity_id
_entity_poly.type
_entity_poly.pdbx_seq_one_letter_code
_entity_poly.pdbx_strand_id
1 'polypeptide(L)'
;MVSKKIAAAIAIIVIIAIIAVAAQQFWMQKPKAEEVEIKIGLLVDLSGPLASLGEDIRDTCLIGVEDINAYFAEKGQPYRVKLFIEDTKVDPKVALDKVQALHGKGVTLILGPMGSGEIKQIAEYVTANKIIIVSASSTAIPQLLGITKPEERKFIFRFVPTDAFQTEAIAREAADLGIKGVIITYQGNAWGKGLTDFSKIKLEAGGIEVKDAIEYSDPPPADFTPYIAVMEKDLNELLQKYDKTQIAIIAFSYGEVYTMLSQVDVKSPLFEVKWLGCDGTAKDRKIADIPEKVN
;
A
#
# COMPACT_ATOMS: atom_id res chain seq x y z
N MET A 1 52.37 53.84 44.57
CA MET A 1 52.49 52.39 44.82
C MET A 1 51.19 51.90 45.43
N VAL A 2 50.38 51.15 44.69
CA VAL A 2 49.22 50.45 45.27
C VAL A 2 49.78 49.40 46.24
N SER A 3 49.29 49.38 47.48
CA SER A 3 49.81 48.42 48.48
C SER A 3 49.50 46.99 48.00
N LYS A 4 50.42 46.04 48.24
CA LYS A 4 50.23 44.63 47.85
C LYS A 4 48.89 44.05 48.34
N LYS A 5 48.34 44.58 49.44
CA LYS A 5 47.04 44.20 49.99
C LYS A 5 45.86 44.67 49.12
N ILE A 6 45.94 45.88 48.55
CA ILE A 6 44.90 46.41 47.65
C ILE A 6 44.93 45.67 46.31
N ALA A 7 46.13 45.37 45.78
CA ALA A 7 46.27 44.56 44.56
C ALA A 7 45.70 43.14 44.72
N ALA A 8 45.94 42.50 45.88
CA ALA A 8 45.37 41.19 46.19
C ALA A 8 43.84 41.23 46.33
N ALA A 9 43.28 42.27 46.95
CA ALA A 9 41.83 42.44 47.08
C ALA A 9 41.15 42.61 45.71
N ILE A 10 41.76 43.40 44.80
CA ILE A 10 41.24 43.59 43.43
C ILE A 10 41.29 42.27 42.66
N ALA A 11 42.37 41.50 42.76
CA ALA A 11 42.49 40.21 42.10
C ALA A 11 41.41 39.21 42.56
N ILE A 12 41.11 39.17 43.86
CA ILE A 12 40.06 38.30 44.43
C ILE A 12 38.68 38.70 43.90
N ILE A 13 38.37 40.00 43.83
CA ILE A 13 37.08 40.50 43.31
C ILE A 13 36.91 40.14 41.83
N VAL A 14 37.98 40.27 41.03
CA VAL A 14 37.96 39.88 39.61
C VAL A 14 37.73 38.38 39.44
N ILE A 15 38.37 37.54 40.26
CA ILE A 15 38.17 36.08 40.23
C ILE A 15 36.73 35.72 40.60
N ILE A 16 36.16 36.35 41.64
CA ILE A 16 34.77 36.12 42.05
C ILE A 16 33.80 36.55 40.95
N ALA A 17 34.05 37.68 40.28
CA ALA A 17 33.23 38.14 39.16
C ALA A 17 33.29 37.16 37.96
N ILE A 18 34.46 36.62 37.64
CA ILE A 18 34.61 35.62 36.57
C ILE A 18 33.86 34.33 36.92
N ILE A 19 33.98 33.86 38.16
CA ILE A 19 33.26 32.66 38.64
C ILE A 19 31.75 32.89 38.62
N ALA A 20 31.28 34.08 39.02
CA ALA A 20 29.86 34.41 38.99
C ALA A 20 29.31 34.46 37.56
N VAL A 21 30.04 35.03 36.60
CA VAL A 21 29.66 35.04 35.18
C VAL A 21 29.67 33.64 34.58
N ALA A 22 30.69 32.82 34.89
CA ALA A 22 30.76 31.44 34.43
C ALA A 22 29.63 30.58 35.03
N ALA A 23 29.31 30.75 36.31
CA ALA A 23 28.18 30.09 36.96
C ALA A 23 26.85 30.52 36.35
N GLN A 24 26.67 31.82 36.06
CA GLN A 24 25.47 32.34 35.43
C GLN A 24 25.29 31.81 34.00
N GLN A 25 26.37 31.64 33.23
CA GLN A 25 26.33 30.99 31.91
C GLN A 25 26.00 29.50 32.00
N PHE A 26 26.52 28.80 33.02
CA PHE A 26 26.24 27.38 33.25
C PHE A 26 24.78 27.14 33.69
N TRP A 27 24.20 28.07 34.45
CA TRP A 27 22.81 28.00 34.91
C TRP A 27 21.80 28.47 33.85
N MET A 28 22.25 29.25 32.86
CA MET A 28 21.44 29.66 31.71
C MET A 28 21.48 28.66 30.54
N GLN A 29 22.32 27.63 30.59
CA GLN A 29 22.16 26.49 29.68
C GLN A 29 20.91 25.71 30.08
N LYS A 30 19.76 26.05 29.47
CA LYS A 30 18.60 25.15 29.46
C LYS A 30 19.10 23.78 28.98
N PRO A 31 18.87 22.69 29.72
CA PRO A 31 19.16 21.35 29.23
C PRO A 31 18.53 21.23 27.83
N LYS A 32 19.33 20.90 26.82
CA LYS A 32 18.77 20.53 25.51
C LYS A 32 17.90 19.31 25.80
N ALA A 33 16.58 19.46 25.63
CA ALA A 33 15.66 18.36 25.83
C ALA A 33 16.16 17.16 25.00
N GLU A 34 16.23 15.99 25.62
CA GLU A 34 16.67 14.77 24.95
C GLU A 34 15.74 14.50 23.77
N GLU A 35 16.31 14.35 22.57
CA GLU A 35 15.54 14.12 21.35
C GLU A 35 14.87 12.74 21.44
N VAL A 36 13.53 12.73 21.42
CA VAL A 36 12.70 11.53 21.46
C VAL A 36 12.48 11.04 20.03
N GLU A 37 13.11 9.92 19.69
CA GLU A 37 12.95 9.26 18.39
C GLU A 37 11.60 8.52 18.31
N ILE A 38 10.74 8.92 17.39
CA ILE A 38 9.48 8.26 17.03
C ILE A 38 9.76 7.31 15.87
N LYS A 39 9.73 6.00 16.14
CA LYS A 39 10.00 4.97 15.15
C LYS A 39 8.74 4.57 14.41
N ILE A 40 8.74 4.71 13.08
CA ILE A 40 7.63 4.30 12.21
C ILE A 40 8.15 3.27 11.22
N GLY A 41 7.42 2.17 11.06
CA GLY A 41 7.68 1.18 10.02
C GLY A 41 6.97 1.53 8.72
N LEU A 42 7.56 1.16 7.60
CA LEU A 42 6.92 1.18 6.29
C LEU A 42 7.11 -0.18 5.62
N LEU A 43 6.01 -0.86 5.36
CA LEU A 43 5.94 -2.09 4.60
C LEU A 43 5.36 -1.78 3.23
N VAL A 44 6.19 -1.86 2.20
CA VAL A 44 5.83 -1.53 0.82
C VAL A 44 6.39 -2.57 -0.13
N ASP A 45 5.80 -2.68 -1.30
CA ASP A 45 6.35 -3.49 -2.38
C ASP A 45 7.34 -2.68 -3.21
N LEU A 46 8.62 -3.07 -3.22
CA LEU A 46 9.65 -2.43 -4.04
C LEU A 46 10.22 -3.37 -5.11
N SER A 47 9.87 -4.66 -5.09
CA SER A 47 10.43 -5.64 -6.03
C SER A 47 9.42 -6.69 -6.53
N GLY A 48 8.12 -6.41 -6.41
CA GLY A 48 7.01 -7.29 -6.75
C GLY A 48 5.98 -6.63 -7.69
N PRO A 49 4.76 -7.19 -7.79
CA PRO A 49 3.74 -6.77 -8.75
C PRO A 49 3.19 -5.34 -8.56
N LEU A 50 3.35 -4.77 -7.37
CA LEU A 50 2.92 -3.42 -7.00
C LEU A 50 4.10 -2.44 -6.86
N ALA A 51 5.29 -2.78 -7.37
CA ALA A 51 6.50 -1.98 -7.21
C ALA A 51 6.32 -0.50 -7.62
N SER A 52 5.60 -0.22 -8.71
CA SER A 52 5.34 1.16 -9.15
C SER A 52 4.60 1.96 -8.08
N LEU A 53 3.57 1.37 -7.45
CA LEU A 53 2.81 2.02 -6.39
C LEU A 53 3.62 2.09 -5.08
N GLY A 54 4.42 1.08 -4.78
CA GLY A 54 5.23 1.07 -3.56
C GLY A 54 6.37 2.08 -3.60
N GLU A 55 6.96 2.35 -4.76
CA GLU A 55 7.88 3.47 -4.98
C GLU A 55 7.21 4.82 -4.66
N ASP A 56 6.02 5.06 -5.22
CA ASP A 56 5.26 6.30 -5.00
C ASP A 56 4.91 6.48 -3.51
N ILE A 57 4.47 5.41 -2.83
CA ILE A 57 4.18 5.42 -1.39
C ILE A 57 5.44 5.68 -0.58
N ARG A 58 6.56 5.03 -0.90
CA ARG A 58 7.86 5.23 -0.22
C ARG A 58 8.28 6.68 -0.30
N ASP A 59 8.26 7.25 -1.50
CA ASP A 59 8.73 8.62 -1.73
C ASP A 59 7.81 9.65 -1.08
N THR A 60 6.49 9.41 -1.12
CA THR A 60 5.51 10.21 -0.36
C THR A 60 5.77 10.15 1.15
N CYS A 61 6.06 8.97 1.70
CA CYS A 61 6.37 8.84 3.14
C CYS A 61 7.68 9.55 3.51
N LEU A 62 8.69 9.51 2.64
CA LEU A 62 9.96 10.21 2.86
C LEU A 62 9.75 11.73 2.91
N ILE A 63 8.98 12.29 1.98
CA ILE A 63 8.59 13.72 2.00
C ILE A 63 7.86 14.04 3.31
N GLY A 64 6.89 13.20 3.71
CA GLY A 64 6.17 13.41 4.97
C GLY A 64 7.06 13.37 6.22
N VAL A 65 8.10 12.53 6.24
CA VAL A 65 9.10 12.50 7.32
C VAL A 65 9.96 13.77 7.33
N GLU A 66 10.32 14.31 6.17
CA GLU A 66 11.03 15.58 6.07
C GLU A 66 10.17 16.73 6.62
N ASP A 67 8.93 16.83 6.17
CA ASP A 67 7.98 17.88 6.56
C ASP A 67 7.70 17.87 8.07
N ILE A 68 7.41 16.70 8.66
CA ILE A 68 7.08 16.63 10.10
C ILE A 68 8.29 16.92 10.98
N ASN A 69 9.49 16.50 10.56
CA ASN A 69 10.71 16.79 11.30
C ASN A 69 11.10 18.26 11.20
N ALA A 70 10.91 18.90 10.04
CA ALA A 70 11.07 20.33 9.88
C ALA A 70 10.09 21.11 10.78
N TYR A 71 8.83 20.67 10.83
CA TYR A 71 7.83 21.23 11.73
C TYR A 71 8.22 21.11 13.21
N PHE A 72 8.70 19.94 13.65
CA PHE A 72 9.18 19.76 15.03
C PHE A 72 10.35 20.68 15.35
N ALA A 73 11.31 20.80 14.44
CA ALA A 73 12.44 21.71 14.60
C ALA A 73 12.00 23.19 14.69
N GLU A 74 11.08 23.63 13.82
CA GLU A 74 10.53 24.99 13.81
C GLU A 74 9.79 25.30 15.13
N LYS A 75 9.04 24.33 15.65
CA LYS A 75 8.27 24.49 16.90
C LYS A 75 9.10 24.20 18.16
N GLY A 76 10.39 23.88 18.03
CA GLY A 76 11.26 23.51 19.15
C GLY A 76 10.76 22.27 19.92
N GLN A 77 10.04 21.38 19.24
CA GLN A 77 9.54 20.13 19.82
C GLN A 77 10.71 19.13 19.93
N PRO A 78 10.78 18.32 21.00
CA PRO A 78 11.88 17.40 21.22
C PRO A 78 11.69 16.08 20.45
N TYR A 79 10.95 16.07 19.35
CA TYR A 79 10.58 14.85 18.63
C TYR A 79 11.30 14.75 17.30
N ARG A 80 11.63 13.50 16.91
CA ARG A 80 12.14 13.20 15.57
C ARG A 80 11.58 11.89 15.06
N VAL A 81 10.93 11.92 13.90
CA VAL A 81 10.44 10.72 13.22
C VAL A 81 11.58 10.05 12.47
N LYS A 82 11.68 8.73 12.63
CA LYS A 82 12.57 7.85 11.85
C LYS A 82 11.76 6.74 11.19
N LEU A 83 11.87 6.66 9.88
CA LEU A 83 11.20 5.67 9.05
C LEU A 83 12.10 4.45 8.85
N PHE A 84 11.54 3.25 9.07
CA PHE A 84 12.18 1.96 8.80
C PHE A 84 11.43 1.29 7.65
N ILE A 85 12.05 1.28 6.48
CA ILE A 85 11.43 0.81 5.23
C ILE A 85 11.85 -0.64 4.99
N GLU A 86 10.89 -1.52 4.75
CA GLU A 86 11.13 -2.92 4.39
C GLU A 86 10.29 -3.28 3.16
N ASP A 87 10.93 -3.97 2.21
CA ASP A 87 10.31 -4.51 1.00
C ASP A 87 9.60 -5.83 1.33
N THR A 88 8.29 -5.89 1.04
CA THR A 88 7.47 -7.08 1.29
C THR A 88 7.16 -7.89 0.04
N LYS A 89 7.38 -7.34 -1.16
CA LYS A 89 7.14 -8.03 -2.45
C LYS A 89 5.71 -8.50 -2.67
N VAL A 90 4.74 -7.96 -1.91
CA VAL A 90 3.36 -8.48 -1.83
C VAL A 90 3.30 -9.95 -1.40
N ASP A 91 4.36 -10.45 -0.74
CA ASP A 91 4.42 -11.82 -0.27
C ASP A 91 3.98 -11.88 1.21
N PRO A 92 2.91 -12.62 1.55
CA PRO A 92 2.41 -12.67 2.92
C PRO A 92 3.43 -13.18 3.95
N LYS A 93 4.30 -14.14 3.58
CA LYS A 93 5.32 -14.68 4.48
C LYS A 93 6.42 -13.65 4.71
N VAL A 94 6.89 -13.01 3.65
CA VAL A 94 7.88 -11.92 3.76
C VAL A 94 7.31 -10.79 4.61
N ALA A 95 6.04 -10.40 4.41
CA ALA A 95 5.38 -9.37 5.21
C ALA A 95 5.41 -9.71 6.72
N LEU A 96 5.13 -10.97 7.09
CA LEU A 96 5.20 -11.41 8.49
C LEU A 96 6.63 -11.28 9.04
N ASP A 97 7.63 -11.76 8.30
CA ASP A 97 9.04 -11.67 8.70
C ASP A 97 9.46 -10.20 8.89
N LYS A 98 9.03 -9.30 8.00
CA LYS A 98 9.34 -7.87 8.07
C LYS A 98 8.63 -7.18 9.24
N VAL A 99 7.36 -7.48 9.50
CA VAL A 99 6.65 -6.98 10.69
C VAL A 99 7.39 -7.39 11.97
N GLN A 100 7.82 -8.65 12.07
CA GLN A 100 8.54 -9.16 13.23
C GLN A 100 9.90 -8.46 13.41
N ALA A 101 10.64 -8.24 12.32
CA ALA A 101 11.91 -7.52 12.35
C ALA A 101 11.74 -6.05 12.78
N LEU A 102 10.71 -5.35 12.28
CA LEU A 102 10.38 -4.00 12.71
C LEU A 102 9.98 -3.94 14.18
N HIS A 103 9.13 -4.87 14.63
CA HIS A 103 8.75 -4.97 16.03
C HIS A 103 9.97 -5.20 16.94
N GLY A 104 10.92 -6.06 16.54
CA GLY A 104 12.19 -6.26 17.26
C GLY A 104 13.05 -5.00 17.38
N LYS A 105 12.87 -4.00 16.49
CA LYS A 105 13.51 -2.66 16.57
C LYS A 105 12.74 -1.68 17.47
N GLY A 106 11.63 -2.11 18.07
CA GLY A 106 10.73 -1.31 18.91
C GLY A 106 9.72 -0.48 18.11
N VAL A 107 9.43 -0.86 16.86
CA VAL A 107 8.39 -0.21 16.04
C VAL A 107 7.03 -0.78 16.40
N THR A 108 6.09 0.09 16.77
CA THR A 108 4.69 -0.29 17.10
C THR A 108 3.65 0.41 16.24
N LEU A 109 4.08 1.29 15.33
CA LEU A 109 3.26 1.91 14.28
C LEU A 109 3.90 1.61 12.94
N ILE A 110 3.15 0.94 12.06
CA ILE A 110 3.61 0.53 10.73
C ILE A 110 2.59 1.00 9.69
N LEU A 111 3.08 1.70 8.68
CA LEU A 111 2.36 2.01 7.46
C LEU A 111 2.54 0.85 6.47
N GLY A 112 1.46 0.44 5.79
CA GLY A 112 1.42 -0.81 5.04
C GLY A 112 1.17 -2.03 5.93
N PRO A 113 1.21 -3.26 5.40
CA PRO A 113 1.55 -3.63 4.03
C PRO A 113 0.48 -3.22 3.02
N MET A 114 0.79 -3.44 1.73
CA MET A 114 -0.03 -3.01 0.60
C MET A 114 -1.10 -4.03 0.24
N GLY A 115 -0.76 -5.31 0.21
CA GLY A 115 -1.63 -6.39 -0.21
C GLY A 115 -2.59 -6.87 0.87
N SER A 116 -3.80 -7.22 0.47
CA SER A 116 -4.80 -7.82 1.36
C SER A 116 -4.38 -9.20 1.90
N GLY A 117 -3.68 -10.01 1.11
CA GLY A 117 -3.11 -11.28 1.57
C GLY A 117 -2.09 -11.09 2.70
N GLU A 118 -1.27 -10.04 2.62
CA GLU A 118 -0.30 -9.69 3.65
C GLU A 118 -1.00 -9.27 4.94
N ILE A 119 -2.03 -8.42 4.85
CA ILE A 119 -2.84 -8.02 6.02
C ILE A 119 -3.45 -9.23 6.71
N LYS A 120 -4.05 -10.15 5.95
CA LYS A 120 -4.61 -11.40 6.48
C LYS A 120 -3.56 -12.21 7.23
N GLN A 121 -2.34 -12.30 6.68
CA GLN A 121 -1.25 -13.10 7.25
C GLN A 121 -0.66 -12.48 8.54
N ILE A 122 -0.62 -11.16 8.66
CA ILE A 122 -0.04 -10.49 9.84
C ILE A 122 -1.07 -10.19 10.94
N ALA A 123 -2.37 -10.27 10.63
CA ALA A 123 -3.45 -9.78 11.49
C ALA A 123 -3.39 -10.32 12.94
N GLU A 124 -3.14 -11.62 13.10
CA GLU A 124 -3.03 -12.25 14.41
C GLU A 124 -1.80 -11.71 15.18
N TYR A 125 -0.64 -11.66 14.53
CA TYR A 125 0.60 -11.19 15.14
C TYR A 125 0.50 -9.73 15.60
N VAL A 126 -0.01 -8.84 14.75
CA VAL A 126 -0.10 -7.41 15.06
C VAL A 126 -1.11 -7.14 16.17
N THR A 127 -2.23 -7.87 16.18
CA THR A 127 -3.24 -7.78 17.23
C THR A 127 -2.70 -8.25 18.58
N ALA A 128 -2.00 -9.40 18.60
CA ALA A 128 -1.42 -9.96 19.82
C ALA A 128 -0.34 -9.05 20.43
N ASN A 129 0.44 -8.37 19.59
CA ASN A 129 1.54 -7.48 20.00
C ASN A 129 1.14 -6.00 20.08
N LYS A 130 -0.14 -5.67 19.85
CA LYS A 130 -0.67 -4.30 19.88
C LYS A 130 0.07 -3.34 18.93
N ILE A 131 0.47 -3.85 17.76
CA ILE A 131 1.13 -3.07 16.71
C ILE A 131 0.04 -2.46 15.83
N ILE A 132 0.05 -1.14 15.69
CA ILE A 132 -0.87 -0.44 14.80
C ILE A 132 -0.36 -0.56 13.37
N ILE A 133 -1.22 -1.09 12.51
CA ILE A 133 -1.08 -1.20 11.06
C ILE A 133 -2.01 -0.18 10.41
N VAL A 134 -1.50 0.57 9.43
CA VAL A 134 -2.32 1.41 8.55
C VAL A 134 -1.99 1.09 7.11
N SER A 135 -2.79 0.23 6.48
CA SER A 135 -2.58 -0.16 5.08
C SER A 135 -2.88 0.99 4.12
N ALA A 136 -2.01 1.19 3.14
CA ALA A 136 -2.18 2.19 2.10
C ALA A 136 -3.05 1.71 0.92
N SER A 137 -3.21 0.40 0.71
CA SER A 137 -3.85 -0.12 -0.50
C SER A 137 -4.63 -1.45 -0.33
N SER A 138 -4.74 -2.00 0.88
CA SER A 138 -5.52 -3.23 1.09
C SER A 138 -7.02 -2.93 1.06
N THR A 139 -7.69 -3.36 -0.02
CA THR A 139 -9.11 -3.08 -0.28
C THR A 139 -10.05 -4.23 0.08
N ALA A 140 -9.56 -5.46 0.25
CA ALA A 140 -10.43 -6.60 0.55
C ALA A 140 -11.27 -6.36 1.81
N ILE A 141 -12.53 -6.80 1.77
CA ILE A 141 -13.45 -6.60 2.89
C ILE A 141 -12.94 -7.31 4.16
N PRO A 142 -13.15 -6.75 5.37
CA PRO A 142 -12.59 -7.29 6.61
C PRO A 142 -12.87 -8.77 6.85
N GLN A 143 -14.04 -9.27 6.42
CA GLN A 143 -14.45 -10.67 6.56
C GLN A 143 -13.51 -11.62 5.81
N LEU A 144 -13.04 -11.25 4.60
CA LEU A 144 -12.13 -12.07 3.81
C LEU A 144 -10.70 -12.07 4.37
N LEU A 145 -10.38 -11.07 5.18
CA LEU A 145 -9.11 -10.94 5.91
C LEU A 145 -9.13 -11.63 7.28
N GLY A 146 -10.28 -12.18 7.70
CA GLY A 146 -10.45 -12.72 9.06
C GLY A 146 -10.60 -11.66 10.15
N ILE A 147 -10.74 -10.38 9.79
CA ILE A 147 -10.85 -9.23 10.71
C ILE A 147 -12.34 -9.00 10.99
N THR A 148 -12.89 -9.84 11.86
CA THR A 148 -14.34 -9.87 12.13
C THR A 148 -14.69 -9.35 13.52
N LYS A 149 -13.73 -9.35 14.46
CA LYS A 149 -13.98 -9.07 15.86
C LYS A 149 -13.49 -7.68 16.27
N PRO A 150 -14.09 -7.04 17.31
CA PRO A 150 -13.71 -5.70 17.74
C PRO A 150 -12.23 -5.55 18.13
N GLU A 151 -11.61 -6.59 18.70
CA GLU A 151 -10.21 -6.59 19.12
C GLU A 151 -9.23 -6.49 17.94
N GLU A 152 -9.51 -7.19 16.83
CA GLU A 152 -8.70 -7.16 15.61
C GLU A 152 -8.78 -5.76 14.95
N ARG A 153 -9.95 -5.11 15.04
CA ARG A 153 -10.21 -3.78 14.48
C ARG A 153 -9.54 -2.63 15.23
N LYS A 154 -8.95 -2.86 16.40
CA LYS A 154 -8.24 -1.82 17.17
C LYS A 154 -6.85 -1.51 16.63
N PHE A 155 -6.28 -2.42 15.85
CA PHE A 155 -4.87 -2.37 15.45
C PHE A 155 -4.69 -2.36 13.94
N ILE A 156 -5.73 -2.59 13.15
CA ILE A 156 -5.63 -2.66 11.69
C ILE A 156 -6.55 -1.62 11.07
N PHE A 157 -5.93 -0.60 10.48
CA PHE A 157 -6.57 0.51 9.79
C PHE A 157 -6.18 0.51 8.31
N ARG A 158 -6.87 1.33 7.52
CA ARG A 158 -6.56 1.54 6.10
C ARG A 158 -6.91 2.96 5.65
N PHE A 159 -6.21 3.45 4.64
CA PHE A 159 -6.51 4.74 3.99
C PHE A 159 -7.50 4.63 2.82
N VAL A 160 -7.76 3.41 2.35
CA VAL A 160 -8.61 3.13 1.19
C VAL A 160 -9.99 2.59 1.59
N PRO A 161 -11.04 2.82 0.77
CA PRO A 161 -12.31 2.13 0.94
C PRO A 161 -12.19 0.63 0.65
N THR A 162 -13.25 -0.13 0.92
CA THR A 162 -13.29 -1.56 0.59
C THR A 162 -13.74 -1.82 -0.84
N ASP A 163 -13.44 -3.01 -1.35
CA ASP A 163 -13.89 -3.46 -2.68
C ASP A 163 -15.41 -3.52 -2.86
N ALA A 164 -16.17 -3.40 -1.76
CA ALA A 164 -17.61 -3.24 -1.83
C ALA A 164 -18.01 -1.99 -2.64
N PHE A 165 -17.21 -0.93 -2.63
CA PHE A 165 -17.46 0.26 -3.46
C PHE A 165 -16.94 0.08 -4.89
N GLN A 166 -15.72 -0.45 -5.03
CA GLN A 166 -15.09 -0.67 -6.33
C GLN A 166 -15.92 -1.59 -7.24
N THR A 167 -16.41 -2.71 -6.71
CA THR A 167 -17.26 -3.63 -7.49
C THR A 167 -18.61 -3.02 -7.89
N GLU A 168 -19.11 -2.00 -7.17
CA GLU A 168 -20.29 -1.24 -7.61
C GLU A 168 -19.95 -0.29 -8.76
N ALA A 169 -18.82 0.40 -8.66
CA ALA A 169 -18.34 1.28 -9.73
C ALA A 169 -18.10 0.49 -11.03
N ILE A 170 -17.44 -0.67 -10.96
CA ILE A 170 -17.17 -1.52 -12.12
C ILE A 170 -18.47 -2.00 -12.78
N ALA A 171 -19.47 -2.42 -12.00
CA ALA A 171 -20.75 -2.85 -12.56
C ALA A 171 -21.52 -1.69 -13.23
N ARG A 172 -21.46 -0.48 -12.65
CA ARG A 172 -22.05 0.73 -13.26
C ARG A 172 -21.33 1.12 -14.55
N GLU A 173 -20.00 1.12 -14.54
CA GLU A 173 -19.17 1.40 -15.72
C GLU A 173 -19.49 0.42 -16.86
N ALA A 174 -19.58 -0.88 -16.57
CA ALA A 174 -19.95 -1.88 -17.57
C ALA A 174 -21.34 -1.61 -18.17
N ALA A 175 -22.32 -1.21 -17.34
CA ALA A 175 -23.65 -0.86 -17.81
C ALA A 175 -23.65 0.41 -18.68
N ASP A 176 -22.93 1.46 -18.28
CA ASP A 176 -22.82 2.73 -19.01
C ASP A 176 -22.11 2.55 -20.36
N LEU A 177 -21.15 1.63 -20.43
CA LEU A 177 -20.49 1.21 -21.67
C LEU A 177 -21.36 0.31 -22.57
N GLY A 178 -22.57 -0.05 -22.12
CA GLY A 178 -23.49 -0.90 -22.89
C GLY A 178 -23.11 -2.38 -22.93
N ILE A 179 -22.24 -2.83 -22.00
CA ILE A 179 -21.82 -4.23 -21.90
C ILE A 179 -23.00 -5.13 -21.56
N LYS A 180 -23.03 -6.31 -22.18
CA LYS A 180 -24.04 -7.36 -22.04
C LYS A 180 -23.44 -8.71 -21.68
N GLY A 181 -22.17 -8.95 -22.02
CA GLY A 181 -21.44 -10.17 -21.67
C GLY A 181 -20.09 -9.86 -21.04
N VAL A 182 -19.73 -10.56 -19.97
CA VAL A 182 -18.48 -10.38 -19.25
C VAL A 182 -17.78 -11.71 -19.00
N ILE A 183 -16.46 -11.69 -19.15
CA ILE A 183 -15.54 -12.73 -18.66
C ILE A 183 -14.70 -12.12 -17.57
N ILE A 184 -14.58 -12.80 -16.42
CA ILE A 184 -13.77 -12.33 -15.29
C ILE A 184 -12.54 -13.23 -15.19
N THR A 185 -11.34 -12.64 -15.14
CA THR A 185 -10.12 -13.32 -14.74
C THR A 185 -9.55 -12.68 -13.47
N TYR A 186 -9.02 -13.50 -12.56
CA TYR A 186 -8.58 -13.00 -11.26
C TYR A 186 -7.46 -13.83 -10.63
N GLN A 187 -6.66 -13.17 -9.79
CA GLN A 187 -5.66 -13.83 -8.95
C GLN A 187 -6.32 -14.61 -7.80
N GLY A 188 -5.96 -15.89 -7.65
CA GLY A 188 -6.51 -16.85 -6.69
C GLY A 188 -6.14 -16.59 -5.23
N ASN A 189 -6.54 -15.43 -4.70
CA ASN A 189 -6.38 -15.06 -3.30
C ASN A 189 -7.63 -14.36 -2.75
N ALA A 190 -7.57 -13.97 -1.46
CA ALA A 190 -8.72 -13.36 -0.79
C ALA A 190 -9.19 -12.05 -1.43
N TRP A 191 -8.30 -11.29 -2.07
CA TRP A 191 -8.63 -10.04 -2.75
C TRP A 191 -9.31 -10.30 -4.10
N GLY A 192 -8.66 -11.07 -4.98
CA GLY A 192 -9.21 -11.40 -6.30
C GLY A 192 -10.53 -12.17 -6.21
N LYS A 193 -10.64 -13.10 -5.25
CA LYS A 193 -11.90 -13.82 -4.99
C LYS A 193 -13.01 -12.88 -4.52
N GLY A 194 -12.69 -11.95 -3.61
CA GLY A 194 -13.64 -10.95 -3.13
C GLY A 194 -14.17 -10.10 -4.27
N LEU A 195 -13.27 -9.49 -5.06
CA LEU A 195 -13.64 -8.70 -6.22
C LEU A 195 -14.53 -9.48 -7.20
N THR A 196 -14.18 -10.73 -7.48
CA THR A 196 -14.94 -11.61 -8.38
C THR A 196 -16.35 -11.89 -7.88
N ASP A 197 -16.47 -12.39 -6.64
CA ASP A 197 -17.76 -12.79 -6.06
C ASP A 197 -18.73 -11.58 -6.00
N PHE A 198 -18.24 -10.42 -5.54
CA PHE A 198 -19.07 -9.22 -5.43
C PHE A 198 -19.39 -8.60 -6.80
N SER A 199 -18.46 -8.61 -7.75
CA SER A 199 -18.71 -8.07 -9.09
C SER A 199 -19.72 -8.91 -9.85
N LYS A 200 -19.61 -10.26 -9.78
CA LYS A 200 -20.56 -11.17 -10.44
C LYS A 200 -22.00 -10.87 -10.03
N ILE A 201 -22.26 -10.78 -8.72
CA ILE A 201 -23.60 -10.48 -8.18
C ILE A 201 -24.13 -9.15 -8.73
N LYS A 202 -23.29 -8.10 -8.77
CA LYS A 202 -23.70 -6.75 -9.19
C LYS A 202 -23.91 -6.64 -10.70
N LEU A 203 -23.06 -7.29 -11.49
CA LEU A 203 -23.19 -7.36 -12.95
C LEU A 203 -24.46 -8.11 -13.34
N GLU A 204 -24.71 -9.27 -12.75
CA GLU A 204 -25.91 -10.08 -13.00
C GLU A 204 -27.19 -9.35 -12.58
N ALA A 205 -27.16 -8.61 -11.45
CA ALA A 205 -28.26 -7.75 -11.04
C ALA A 205 -28.54 -6.61 -12.04
N GLY A 206 -27.53 -6.18 -12.80
CA GLY A 206 -27.65 -5.24 -13.91
C GLY A 206 -28.07 -5.88 -15.25
N GLY A 207 -28.32 -7.20 -15.28
CA GLY A 207 -28.70 -7.93 -16.49
C GLY A 207 -27.53 -8.23 -17.43
N ILE A 208 -26.30 -8.19 -16.93
CA ILE A 208 -25.09 -8.58 -17.68
C ILE A 208 -24.85 -10.07 -17.49
N GLU A 209 -24.67 -10.81 -18.59
CA GLU A 209 -24.29 -12.22 -18.57
C GLU A 209 -22.82 -12.35 -18.14
N VAL A 210 -22.55 -13.11 -17.09
CA VAL A 210 -21.19 -13.35 -16.59
C VAL A 210 -20.81 -14.81 -16.80
N LYS A 211 -19.70 -15.07 -17.48
CA LYS A 211 -19.13 -16.40 -17.67
C LYS A 211 -18.52 -16.94 -16.37
N ASP A 212 -18.15 -18.22 -16.37
CA ASP A 212 -17.42 -18.78 -15.22
C ASP A 212 -16.09 -18.05 -15.05
N ALA A 213 -15.78 -17.64 -13.82
CA ALA A 213 -14.60 -16.83 -13.55
C ALA A 213 -13.32 -17.68 -13.67
N ILE A 214 -12.28 -17.10 -14.25
CA ILE A 214 -11.02 -17.75 -14.58
C ILE A 214 -9.99 -17.38 -13.52
N GLU A 215 -9.80 -18.27 -12.56
CA GLU A 215 -8.81 -18.14 -11.49
C GLU A 215 -7.42 -18.56 -11.97
N TYR A 216 -6.41 -17.68 -11.81
CA TYR A 216 -4.99 -18.05 -11.91
C TYR A 216 -4.30 -18.04 -10.55
N SER A 217 -3.14 -18.69 -10.43
CA SER A 217 -2.48 -18.92 -9.14
C SER A 217 -2.00 -17.64 -8.44
N ASP A 218 -1.88 -17.70 -7.12
CA ASP A 218 -1.10 -16.77 -6.30
C ASP A 218 0.07 -17.53 -5.64
N PRO A 219 1.34 -17.26 -5.98
CA PRO A 219 1.82 -16.20 -6.87
C PRO A 219 1.42 -16.39 -8.35
N PRO A 220 1.40 -15.30 -9.15
CA PRO A 220 1.04 -15.36 -10.55
C PRO A 220 1.93 -16.32 -11.35
N PRO A 221 1.36 -17.08 -12.31
CA PRO A 221 2.14 -17.98 -13.15
C PRO A 221 3.01 -17.20 -14.14
N ALA A 222 4.11 -17.81 -14.57
CA ALA A 222 4.91 -17.27 -15.66
C ALA A 222 4.27 -17.50 -17.04
N ASP A 223 3.43 -18.53 -17.17
CA ASP A 223 2.71 -18.89 -18.39
C ASP A 223 1.20 -18.72 -18.17
N PHE A 224 0.62 -17.75 -18.88
CA PHE A 224 -0.80 -17.44 -18.88
C PHE A 224 -1.56 -18.10 -20.04
N THR A 225 -0.88 -18.80 -20.96
CA THR A 225 -1.49 -19.42 -22.15
C THR A 225 -2.72 -20.28 -21.83
N PRO A 226 -2.74 -21.11 -20.76
CA PRO A 226 -3.93 -21.89 -20.43
C PRO A 226 -5.15 -21.04 -20.05
N TYR A 227 -4.94 -19.91 -19.38
CA TYR A 227 -6.02 -19.00 -18.96
C TYR A 227 -6.52 -18.16 -20.13
N ILE A 228 -5.61 -17.73 -21.01
CA ILE A 228 -5.92 -17.04 -22.26
C ILE A 228 -6.81 -17.92 -23.16
N ALA A 229 -6.47 -19.20 -23.32
CA ALA A 229 -7.28 -20.13 -24.12
C ALA A 229 -8.72 -20.28 -23.59
N VAL A 230 -8.90 -20.26 -22.27
CA VAL A 230 -10.25 -20.27 -21.67
C VAL A 230 -10.98 -18.95 -21.92
N MET A 231 -10.30 -17.80 -21.78
CA MET A 231 -10.89 -16.49 -22.11
C MET A 231 -11.32 -16.41 -23.58
N GLU A 232 -10.50 -16.89 -24.52
CA GLU A 232 -10.83 -16.90 -25.96
C GLU A 232 -12.02 -17.82 -26.25
N LYS A 233 -12.06 -19.00 -25.63
CA LYS A 233 -13.20 -19.92 -25.75
C LYS A 233 -14.48 -19.23 -25.30
N ASP A 234 -14.48 -18.64 -24.11
CA ASP A 234 -15.68 -18.00 -23.56
C ASP A 234 -16.07 -16.74 -24.33
N LEU A 235 -15.10 -16.01 -24.87
CA LEU A 235 -15.34 -14.86 -25.74
C LEU A 235 -16.03 -15.28 -27.04
N ASN A 236 -15.56 -16.36 -27.66
CA ASN A 236 -16.21 -16.91 -28.86
C ASN A 236 -17.65 -17.37 -28.61
N GLU A 237 -17.96 -17.85 -27.40
CA GLU A 237 -19.35 -18.17 -27.01
C GLU A 237 -20.21 -16.91 -26.86
N LEU A 238 -19.68 -15.83 -26.28
CA LEU A 238 -20.39 -14.55 -26.15
C LEU A 238 -20.59 -13.85 -27.50
N LEU A 239 -19.63 -13.94 -28.42
CA LEU A 239 -19.70 -13.36 -29.77
C LEU A 239 -20.80 -13.99 -30.64
N GLN A 240 -21.33 -15.16 -30.26
CA GLN A 240 -22.51 -15.74 -30.92
C GLN A 240 -23.82 -15.04 -30.52
N LYS A 241 -23.81 -14.26 -29.44
CA LYS A 241 -25.00 -13.62 -28.85
C LYS A 241 -24.97 -12.10 -28.88
N TYR A 242 -23.78 -11.51 -28.72
CA TYR A 242 -23.59 -10.08 -28.57
C TYR A 242 -22.56 -9.55 -29.57
N ASP A 243 -22.68 -8.27 -29.93
CA ASP A 243 -21.62 -7.60 -30.67
C ASP A 243 -20.37 -7.45 -29.79
N LYS A 244 -19.18 -7.43 -30.39
CA LYS A 244 -17.91 -7.25 -29.67
C LYS A 244 -17.87 -5.98 -28.81
N THR A 245 -18.56 -4.90 -29.20
CA THR A 245 -18.63 -3.67 -28.39
C THR A 245 -19.46 -3.83 -27.11
N GLN A 246 -20.22 -4.92 -26.99
CA GLN A 246 -21.06 -5.25 -25.85
C GLN A 246 -20.43 -6.33 -24.96
N ILE A 247 -19.18 -6.72 -25.21
CA ILE A 247 -18.46 -7.72 -24.43
C ILE A 247 -17.25 -7.05 -23.76
N ALA A 248 -16.98 -7.43 -22.51
CA ALA A 248 -15.78 -6.99 -21.80
C ALA A 248 -15.08 -8.15 -21.07
N ILE A 249 -13.76 -8.03 -20.96
CA ILE A 249 -12.95 -8.81 -20.03
C ILE A 249 -12.74 -7.94 -18.79
N ILE A 250 -13.02 -8.47 -17.61
CA ILE A 250 -12.68 -7.83 -16.34
C ILE A 250 -11.49 -8.57 -15.73
N ALA A 251 -10.39 -7.84 -15.50
CA ALA A 251 -9.17 -8.38 -14.94
C ALA A 251 -8.93 -7.87 -13.52
N PHE A 252 -9.07 -8.76 -12.53
CA PHE A 252 -8.71 -8.50 -11.13
C PHE A 252 -7.28 -8.99 -10.86
N SER A 253 -6.33 -8.11 -11.13
CA SER A 253 -4.89 -8.38 -11.22
C SER A 253 -4.08 -7.18 -10.74
N TYR A 254 -2.79 -7.37 -10.49
CA TYR A 254 -1.82 -6.27 -10.42
C TYR A 254 -1.06 -6.10 -11.74
N GLY A 255 0.21 -5.71 -11.68
CA GLY A 255 1.07 -5.54 -12.85
C GLY A 255 1.32 -6.81 -13.68
N GLU A 256 1.05 -8.01 -13.15
CA GLU A 256 1.19 -9.27 -13.90
C GLU A 256 0.26 -9.36 -15.12
N VAL A 257 -0.82 -8.57 -15.18
CA VAL A 257 -1.67 -8.50 -16.36
C VAL A 257 -0.90 -8.05 -17.60
N TYR A 258 0.18 -7.27 -17.44
CA TYR A 258 1.10 -6.96 -18.52
C TYR A 258 1.71 -8.22 -19.14
N THR A 259 2.14 -9.16 -18.29
CA THR A 259 2.70 -10.45 -18.74
C THR A 259 1.63 -11.29 -19.45
N MET A 260 0.42 -11.36 -18.89
CA MET A 260 -0.71 -12.03 -19.50
C MET A 260 -1.01 -11.46 -20.90
N LEU A 261 -1.21 -10.15 -21.02
CA LEU A 261 -1.51 -9.48 -22.28
C LEU A 261 -0.36 -9.58 -23.30
N SER A 262 0.89 -9.66 -22.83
CA SER A 262 2.05 -9.86 -23.72
C SER A 262 2.09 -11.26 -24.35
N GLN A 263 1.40 -12.24 -23.76
CA GLN A 263 1.31 -13.61 -24.26
C GLN A 263 0.07 -13.85 -25.15
N VAL A 264 -0.87 -12.91 -25.19
CA VAL A 264 -2.03 -12.96 -26.09
C VAL A 264 -1.54 -12.77 -27.53
N ASP A 265 -1.99 -13.65 -28.44
CA ASP A 265 -1.67 -13.51 -29.87
C ASP A 265 -2.22 -12.17 -30.39
N VAL A 266 -1.45 -11.46 -31.19
CA VAL A 266 -1.83 -10.13 -31.72
C VAL A 266 -3.10 -10.16 -32.60
N LYS A 267 -3.51 -11.33 -33.08
CA LYS A 267 -4.76 -11.56 -33.84
C LYS A 267 -5.89 -12.10 -32.97
N SER A 268 -5.66 -12.27 -31.66
CA SER A 268 -6.67 -12.76 -30.74
C SER A 268 -7.86 -11.81 -30.70
N PRO A 269 -9.11 -12.33 -30.69
CA PRO A 269 -10.30 -11.49 -30.52
C PRO A 269 -10.34 -10.80 -29.14
N LEU A 270 -9.49 -11.21 -28.18
CA LEU A 270 -9.37 -10.55 -26.88
C LEU A 270 -8.96 -9.08 -26.99
N PHE A 271 -8.26 -8.69 -28.06
CA PHE A 271 -7.91 -7.29 -28.33
C PHE A 271 -9.02 -6.51 -29.07
N GLU A 272 -10.10 -7.17 -29.47
CA GLU A 272 -11.25 -6.55 -30.12
C GLU A 272 -12.39 -6.18 -29.16
N VAL A 273 -12.27 -6.57 -27.89
CA VAL A 273 -13.24 -6.27 -26.83
C VAL A 273 -12.63 -5.35 -25.78
N LYS A 274 -13.48 -4.74 -24.94
CA LYS A 274 -13.03 -3.85 -23.87
C LYS A 274 -12.39 -4.63 -22.74
N TRP A 275 -11.35 -4.05 -22.13
CA TRP A 275 -10.81 -4.52 -20.86
C TRP A 275 -11.11 -3.53 -19.74
N LEU A 276 -11.72 -4.03 -18.67
CA LEU A 276 -11.96 -3.27 -17.45
C LEU A 276 -11.01 -3.78 -16.36
N GLY A 277 -10.24 -2.87 -15.79
CA GLY A 277 -9.32 -3.17 -14.69
C GLY A 277 -9.92 -2.88 -13.32
N CYS A 278 -9.07 -3.01 -12.30
CA CYS A 278 -9.31 -2.59 -10.93
C CYS A 278 -8.18 -1.65 -10.45
N ASP A 279 -8.24 -1.25 -9.18
CA ASP A 279 -7.23 -0.45 -8.49
C ASP A 279 -5.82 -1.03 -8.65
N GLY A 280 -5.69 -2.36 -8.64
CA GLY A 280 -4.42 -3.07 -8.83
C GLY A 280 -3.74 -2.82 -10.18
N THR A 281 -4.50 -2.42 -11.20
CA THR A 281 -4.01 -2.09 -12.55
C THR A 281 -4.03 -0.59 -12.85
N ALA A 282 -4.69 0.21 -12.01
CA ALA A 282 -4.94 1.61 -12.29
C ALA A 282 -3.63 2.41 -12.26
N LYS A 283 -3.32 3.06 -13.39
CA LYS A 283 -2.09 3.87 -13.59
C LYS A 283 -0.79 3.08 -13.41
N ASP A 284 -0.82 1.75 -13.52
CA ASP A 284 0.42 0.98 -13.58
C ASP A 284 1.22 1.39 -14.82
N ARG A 285 2.49 1.73 -14.61
CA ARG A 285 3.36 2.28 -15.66
C ARG A 285 3.59 1.30 -16.80
N LYS A 286 3.65 -0.01 -16.52
CA LYS A 286 3.85 -1.04 -17.55
C LYS A 286 2.58 -1.26 -18.37
N ILE A 287 1.42 -1.19 -17.74
CA ILE A 287 0.13 -1.31 -18.43
C ILE A 287 -0.11 -0.10 -19.33
N ALA A 288 0.27 1.10 -18.89
CA ALA A 288 0.17 2.33 -19.68
C ALA A 288 1.00 2.31 -20.97
N ASP A 289 1.97 1.38 -21.09
CA ASP A 289 2.80 1.14 -22.27
C ASP A 289 2.24 0.04 -23.21
N ILE A 290 1.05 -0.49 -22.95
CA ILE A 290 0.30 -1.39 -23.87
C ILE A 290 -0.69 -0.65 -24.83
N PRO A 291 -0.68 0.69 -25.05
CA PRO A 291 -1.80 1.39 -25.67
C PRO A 291 -2.00 1.05 -27.16
N GLU A 292 -1.11 0.27 -27.78
CA GLU A 292 -1.30 -0.23 -29.15
C GLU A 292 -2.08 -1.56 -29.24
N LYS A 293 -2.35 -2.24 -28.11
CA LYS A 293 -2.95 -3.60 -28.12
C LYS A 293 -4.32 -3.72 -27.46
N VAL A 294 -4.70 -2.84 -26.52
CA VAL A 294 -5.94 -3.02 -25.74
C VAL A 294 -6.80 -1.76 -25.83
N ASN A 295 -8.06 -1.91 -26.25
CA ASN A 295 -9.07 -0.84 -26.38
C ASN A 295 -9.92 -0.65 -25.11
#